data_AF-A0A068LVS2-F1
#
_entry.id   AF-A0A068LVS2-F1
#
_cell.length_a   1.000
_cell.length_b   1.000
_cell.length_c   1.000
_cell.angle_alpha   90.00
_cell.angle_beta   90.00
_cell.angle_gamma   90.00
#
_symmetry.space_group_name_H-M   'P 1'
#
loop_
_entity.id
_entity.type
_entity.pdbx_description
1 polymer ?
#
loop_
_entity_poly.entity_id
_entity_poly.type
_entity_poly.pdbx_seq_one_letter_code
_entity_poly.pdbx_strand_id
1 'polypeptide(L)'
;MALKFKLRYTERKRLRYLFGLLIFILLNWCTQFLISFWLESQFVPILFAASSFLIGSLMLYYRPLHRTSRFEHELEIEEDEKMKYIQLIFELSPDIEKISRPVRSKPFLFRKSARIFQNRTAEKAFIELFIKVFLRNNRYSATYFQMISVTAAGILVIPPLWIKGLVLIGFMFMMHIWLSVVWEKIIVSHPLTKKYRDMEEFFIAGRKVALCMFVIAIAMTGFFILIGYLLTRNL
;
A
#
# COMPACT_ATOMS: atom_id res chain seq x y z
N MET A 1 4.95 18.60 23.63
CA MET A 1 4.99 17.25 24.25
C MET A 1 4.51 16.13 23.32
N ALA A 2 3.38 16.27 22.60
CA ALA A 2 2.80 15.21 21.76
C ALA A 2 3.69 14.67 20.60
N LEU A 3 4.54 15.51 20.00
CA LEU A 3 5.44 15.10 18.91
C LEU A 3 6.55 14.12 19.36
N LYS A 4 7.11 14.30 20.56
CA LYS A 4 8.10 13.36 21.15
C LYS A 4 7.47 12.00 21.43
N PHE A 5 6.19 11.96 21.80
CA PHE A 5 5.45 10.73 22.05
C PHE A 5 5.19 9.94 20.76
N LYS A 6 4.76 10.61 19.68
CA LYS A 6 4.55 9.98 18.36
C LYS A 6 5.84 9.42 17.76
N LEU A 7 6.97 10.13 17.88
CA LEU A 7 8.26 9.64 17.39
C LEU A 7 8.73 8.39 18.14
N ARG A 8 8.61 8.36 19.48
CA ARG A 8 8.90 7.16 20.30
C ARG A 8 8.01 5.98 19.94
N TYR A 9 6.76 6.22 19.56
CA TYR A 9 5.82 5.16 19.15
C TYR A 9 6.24 4.53 17.82
N THR A 10 6.61 5.33 16.81
CA THR A 10 7.07 4.82 15.51
C THR A 10 8.40 4.06 15.61
N GLU A 11 9.31 4.51 16.46
CA GLU A 11 10.58 3.81 16.73
C GLU A 11 10.36 2.49 17.46
N ARG A 12 9.48 2.44 18.47
CA ARG A 12 9.09 1.18 19.14
C ARG A 12 8.46 0.18 18.20
N LYS A 13 7.67 0.64 17.22
CA LYS A 13 7.03 -0.25 16.23
C LYS A 13 8.08 -0.91 15.34
N ARG A 14 9.07 -0.16 14.82
CA ARG A 14 10.20 -0.71 14.05
C ARG A 14 11.08 -1.63 14.90
N LEU A 15 11.38 -1.24 16.14
CA LEU A 15 12.15 -2.07 17.06
C LEU A 15 11.45 -3.40 17.36
N ARG A 16 10.12 -3.40 17.49
CA ARG A 16 9.32 -4.63 17.70
C ARG A 16 9.36 -5.55 16.48
N TYR A 17 9.34 -5.02 15.27
CA TYR A 17 9.50 -5.84 14.05
C TYR A 17 10.92 -6.41 13.92
N LEU A 18 11.97 -5.63 14.23
CA LEU A 18 13.35 -6.12 14.24
C LEU A 18 13.56 -7.19 15.31
N PHE A 19 13.00 -6.98 16.50
CA PHE A 19 13.04 -7.96 17.58
C PHE A 19 12.27 -9.23 17.23
N GLY A 20 11.12 -9.09 16.55
CA GLY A 20 10.36 -10.22 16.02
C GLY A 20 11.13 -11.01 14.96
N LEU A 21 11.85 -10.34 14.06
CA LEU A 21 12.73 -10.97 13.08
C LEU A 21 13.90 -11.72 13.75
N LEU A 22 14.54 -11.11 14.75
CA LEU A 22 15.61 -11.77 15.52
C LEU A 22 15.09 -13.01 16.26
N ILE A 23 13.92 -12.90 16.89
CA ILE A 23 13.24 -14.04 17.52
C ILE A 23 12.92 -15.14 16.50
N PHE A 24 12.44 -14.77 15.31
CA PHE A 24 12.10 -15.73 14.26
C PHE A 24 13.34 -16.48 13.76
N ILE A 25 14.46 -15.78 13.58
CA ILE A 25 15.74 -16.40 13.18
C ILE A 25 16.24 -17.34 14.28
N LEU A 26 16.18 -16.92 15.54
CA LEU A 26 16.57 -17.76 16.69
C LEU A 26 15.68 -18.99 16.83
N LEU A 27 14.35 -18.85 16.68
CA LEU A 27 13.43 -19.99 16.69
C LEU A 27 13.70 -20.95 15.55
N ASN A 28 13.99 -20.45 14.34
CA ASN A 28 14.27 -21.28 13.19
C ASN A 28 15.55 -22.12 13.41
N TRP A 29 16.61 -21.50 13.92
CA TRP A 29 17.82 -22.23 14.35
C TRP A 29 17.54 -23.24 15.46
N CYS A 30 16.70 -22.89 16.44
CA CYS A 30 16.31 -23.80 17.51
C CYS A 30 15.53 -25.01 16.97
N THR A 31 14.64 -24.81 15.98
CA THR A 31 13.92 -25.91 15.33
C THR A 31 14.83 -26.83 14.53
N GLN A 32 15.83 -26.28 13.84
CA GLN A 32 16.83 -27.08 13.11
C GLN A 32 17.66 -27.92 14.09
N PHE A 33 18.07 -27.32 15.22
CA PHE A 33 18.78 -28.02 16.28
C PHE A 33 17.95 -29.16 16.90
N LEU A 34 16.67 -28.91 17.21
CA LEU A 34 15.76 -29.95 17.73
C LEU A 34 15.57 -31.12 16.75
N ILE A 35 15.52 -30.87 15.45
CA ILE A 35 15.41 -31.91 14.42
C ILE A 35 16.70 -32.76 14.35
N SER A 36 17.88 -32.16 14.48
CA SER A 36 19.15 -32.89 14.54
C SER A 36 19.21 -33.85 15.74
N PHE A 37 18.72 -33.44 16.91
CA PHE A 37 18.66 -34.32 18.09
C PHE A 37 17.57 -35.40 18.02
N TRP A 38 16.47 -35.13 17.29
CA TRP A 38 15.42 -36.13 17.06
C TRP A 38 15.93 -37.31 16.22
N LEU A 39 16.84 -37.07 15.28
CA LEU A 39 17.47 -38.12 14.47
C LEU A 39 18.33 -39.10 15.30
N GLU A 40 18.89 -38.65 16.43
CA GLU A 40 19.72 -39.47 17.32
C GLU A 40 18.93 -40.17 18.45
N SER A 41 17.58 -40.13 18.41
CA SER A 41 16.68 -40.83 19.34
C SER A 41 16.80 -40.42 20.83
N GLN A 42 17.29 -39.20 21.11
CA GLN A 42 17.38 -38.66 22.47
C GLN A 42 16.15 -37.78 22.80
N PHE A 43 15.19 -38.32 23.57
CA PHE A 43 13.92 -37.64 23.88
C PHE A 43 13.99 -36.57 24.98
N VAL A 44 15.02 -36.60 25.83
CA VAL A 44 15.18 -35.72 26.99
C VAL A 44 15.29 -34.22 26.63
N PRO A 45 16.13 -33.78 25.66
CA PRO A 45 16.25 -32.34 25.34
C PRO A 45 14.98 -31.73 24.76
N ILE A 46 14.15 -32.52 24.08
CA ILE A 46 12.89 -32.06 23.46
C ILE A 46 11.85 -31.71 24.53
N LEU A 47 11.74 -32.52 25.59
CA LEU A 47 10.81 -32.27 26.70
C LEU A 47 11.20 -31.02 27.50
N PHE A 48 12.50 -30.79 27.72
CA PHE A 48 12.98 -29.57 28.38
C PHE A 48 12.71 -28.32 27.54
N ALA A 49 12.93 -28.38 26.22
CA ALA A 49 12.61 -27.28 25.32
C ALA A 49 11.11 -26.94 25.34
N ALA A 50 10.24 -27.95 25.24
CA ALA A 50 8.79 -27.77 25.28
C ALA A 50 8.30 -27.19 26.62
N SER A 51 8.83 -27.68 27.74
CA SER A 51 8.49 -27.18 29.08
C SER A 51 8.93 -25.73 29.27
N SER A 52 10.16 -25.38 28.84
CA SER A 52 10.66 -24.01 28.91
C SER A 52 9.81 -23.02 28.07
N PHE A 53 9.32 -23.47 26.92
CA PHE A 53 8.47 -22.67 26.04
C PHE A 53 7.09 -22.41 26.66
N LEU A 54 6.47 -23.43 27.26
CA LEU A 54 5.19 -23.28 27.96
C LEU A 54 5.29 -22.30 29.15
N ILE A 55 6.34 -22.44 29.96
CA ILE A 55 6.58 -21.57 31.12
C ILE A 55 6.85 -20.13 30.67
N GLY A 56 7.66 -19.95 29.62
CA GLY A 56 7.93 -18.63 29.03
C GLY A 56 6.67 -17.96 28.49
N SER A 57 5.81 -18.71 27.80
CA SER A 57 4.52 -18.23 27.29
C SER A 57 3.59 -17.75 28.42
N LEU A 58 3.47 -18.55 29.48
CA LEU A 58 2.66 -18.21 30.66
C LEU A 58 3.16 -16.95 31.37
N MET A 59 4.48 -16.80 31.56
CA MET A 59 5.07 -15.59 32.17
C MET A 59 4.84 -14.33 31.34
N LEU A 60 4.93 -14.43 30.01
CA LEU A 60 4.70 -13.31 29.10
C LEU A 60 3.22 -12.92 29.05
N TYR A 61 2.29 -13.86 29.24
CA TYR A 61 0.86 -13.61 29.30
C TYR A 61 0.42 -12.96 30.62
N TYR A 62 1.03 -13.35 31.74
CA TYR A 62 0.65 -12.84 33.08
C TYR A 62 1.08 -11.37 33.32
N ARG A 63 2.23 -10.96 32.78
CA ARG A 63 2.76 -9.59 32.93
C ARG A 63 1.86 -8.46 32.40
N PRO A 64 1.26 -8.55 31.20
CA PRO A 64 0.38 -7.51 30.68
C PRO A 64 -0.95 -7.41 31.44
N LEU A 65 -1.46 -8.51 31.98
CA LEU A 65 -2.80 -8.58 32.59
C LEU A 65 -2.95 -7.74 33.88
N HIS A 66 -1.86 -7.53 34.63
CA HIS A 66 -1.91 -6.80 35.90
C HIS A 66 -1.80 -5.26 35.74
N ARG A 67 -1.48 -4.72 34.56
CA ARG A 67 -1.16 -3.29 34.41
C ARG A 67 -2.34 -2.48 33.84
N THR A 68 -3.19 -1.93 34.71
CA THR A 68 -4.35 -1.07 34.37
C THR A 68 -3.99 0.12 33.46
N SER A 69 -2.76 0.64 33.53
CA SER A 69 -2.29 1.73 32.65
C SER A 69 -2.22 1.36 31.15
N ARG A 70 -2.24 0.07 30.78
CA ARG A 70 -2.31 -0.34 29.37
C ARG A 70 -3.74 -0.42 28.83
N PHE A 71 -4.73 -0.55 29.71
CA PHE A 71 -6.13 -0.70 29.33
C PHE A 71 -6.66 0.55 28.60
N GLU A 72 -6.40 1.75 29.13
CA GLU A 72 -6.76 3.02 28.45
C GLU A 72 -6.12 3.13 27.06
N HIS A 73 -4.87 2.70 26.91
CA HIS A 73 -4.19 2.71 25.62
C HIS A 73 -4.75 1.66 24.65
N GLU A 74 -5.17 0.51 25.16
CA GLU A 74 -5.83 -0.54 24.38
C GLU A 74 -7.24 -0.10 23.94
N LEU A 75 -7.98 0.60 24.80
CA LEU A 75 -9.25 1.26 24.49
C LEU A 75 -9.08 2.31 23.38
N GLU A 76 -8.09 3.21 23.50
CA GLU A 76 -7.79 4.20 22.45
C GLU A 76 -7.50 3.54 21.09
N ILE A 77 -6.75 2.43 21.09
CA ILE A 77 -6.46 1.67 19.85
C ILE A 77 -7.74 1.04 19.29
N GLU A 78 -8.58 0.48 20.14
CA GLU A 78 -9.84 -0.14 19.75
C GLU A 78 -10.82 0.89 19.17
N GLU A 79 -10.91 2.08 19.78
CA GLU A 79 -11.71 3.20 19.26
C GLU A 79 -11.18 3.68 17.91
N ASP A 80 -9.86 3.84 17.77
CA ASP A 80 -9.21 4.20 16.51
C ASP A 80 -9.48 3.16 15.40
N GLU A 81 -9.55 1.87 15.75
CA GLU A 81 -9.89 0.81 14.81
C GLU A 81 -11.37 0.82 14.43
N LYS A 82 -12.28 0.96 15.40
CA LYS A 82 -13.72 1.15 15.16
C LYS A 82 -13.97 2.34 14.25
N MET A 83 -13.29 3.45 14.49
CA MET A 83 -13.41 4.67 13.68
C MET A 83 -12.97 4.44 12.22
N LYS A 84 -11.94 3.61 11.96
CA LYS A 84 -11.55 3.25 10.58
C LYS A 84 -12.64 2.47 9.86
N TYR A 85 -13.32 1.54 10.53
CA TYR A 85 -14.42 0.79 9.94
C TYR A 85 -15.62 1.69 9.65
N ILE A 86 -15.96 2.59 10.58
CA ILE A 86 -17.01 3.59 10.38
C ILE A 86 -16.68 4.47 9.16
N GLN A 87 -15.44 4.95 9.04
CA GLN A 87 -15.00 5.71 7.86
C GLN A 87 -15.07 4.91 6.56
N LEU A 88 -14.77 3.61 6.59
CA LEU A 88 -14.89 2.74 5.42
C LEU A 88 -16.35 2.62 4.98
N ILE A 89 -17.27 2.39 5.92
CA ILE A 89 -18.71 2.31 5.66
C ILE A 89 -19.21 3.63 5.05
N PHE A 90 -18.79 4.77 5.61
CA PHE A 90 -19.11 6.08 5.07
C PHE A 90 -18.48 6.35 3.69
N GLU A 91 -17.29 5.82 3.41
CA GLU A 91 -16.68 5.93 2.07
C GLU A 91 -17.38 5.05 1.02
N LEU A 92 -18.07 3.98 1.44
CA LEU A 92 -18.82 3.08 0.57
C LEU A 92 -20.28 3.52 0.35
N SER A 93 -20.85 4.31 1.27
CA SER A 93 -22.22 4.81 1.15
C SER A 93 -22.29 6.00 0.18
N PRO A 94 -23.11 5.94 -0.88
CA PRO A 94 -23.20 6.99 -1.89
C PRO A 94 -23.92 8.26 -1.41
N ASP A 95 -24.74 8.15 -0.36
CA ASP A 95 -25.66 9.22 0.08
C ASP A 95 -25.09 10.12 1.19
N ILE A 96 -23.89 9.80 1.68
CA ILE A 96 -23.29 10.51 2.81
C ILE A 96 -22.27 11.50 2.28
N GLU A 97 -22.50 12.79 2.55
CA GLU A 97 -21.55 13.84 2.18
C GLU A 97 -20.19 13.58 2.82
N LYS A 98 -19.20 13.33 1.96
CA LYS A 98 -17.85 13.03 2.40
C LYS A 98 -17.28 14.24 3.14
N ILE A 99 -16.92 14.06 4.40
CA ILE A 99 -16.21 15.07 5.18
C ILE A 99 -14.98 15.51 4.39
N SER A 100 -14.98 16.75 3.93
CA SER A 100 -13.94 17.32 3.08
C SER A 100 -12.62 17.30 3.86
N ARG A 101 -11.73 16.36 3.52
CA ARG A 101 -10.39 16.32 4.10
C ARG A 101 -9.68 17.62 3.72
N PRO A 102 -8.95 18.28 4.63
CA PRO A 102 -8.27 19.53 4.33
C PRO A 102 -7.28 19.30 3.19
N VAL A 103 -7.63 19.80 2.00
CA VAL A 103 -6.75 19.79 0.84
C VAL A 103 -5.61 20.75 1.14
N ARG A 104 -4.36 20.28 1.00
CA ARG A 104 -3.16 21.08 1.25
C ARG A 104 -3.25 22.42 0.51
N SER A 105 -3.16 23.54 1.24
CA SER A 105 -3.45 24.88 0.69
C SER A 105 -2.46 25.36 -0.38
N LYS A 106 -1.28 24.73 -0.50
CA LYS A 106 -0.27 25.06 -1.51
C LYS A 106 0.23 23.79 -2.20
N PRO A 107 -0.23 23.46 -3.42
CA PRO A 107 0.32 22.35 -4.19
C PRO A 107 1.74 22.71 -4.67
N PHE A 108 2.65 21.74 -4.61
CA PHE A 108 4.05 21.92 -5.04
C PHE A 108 4.16 22.03 -6.58
N LEU A 109 3.31 21.29 -7.31
CA LEU A 109 3.17 21.33 -8.77
C LEU A 109 1.94 22.16 -9.19
N PHE A 110 2.09 23.01 -10.22
CA PHE A 110 1.03 23.87 -10.79
C PHE A 110 0.47 24.98 -9.89
N ARG A 111 1.33 25.68 -9.12
CA ARG A 111 0.94 26.86 -8.31
C ARG A 111 0.31 28.00 -9.13
N LYS A 112 0.68 28.10 -10.42
CA LYS A 112 -0.01 28.88 -11.46
C LYS A 112 -0.35 27.90 -12.56
N SER A 113 -1.57 27.33 -12.58
CA SER A 113 -1.90 26.30 -13.57
C SER A 113 -2.01 26.91 -14.97
N ALA A 114 -0.89 26.98 -15.68
CA ALA A 114 -0.86 27.28 -17.10
C ALA A 114 -1.61 26.17 -17.87
N ARG A 115 -2.03 26.50 -19.09
CA ARG A 115 -2.77 25.58 -19.97
C ARG A 115 -1.80 24.49 -20.46
N ILE A 116 -2.22 23.23 -20.39
CA ILE A 116 -1.43 22.09 -20.91
C ILE A 116 -1.70 21.91 -22.41
N PHE A 117 -2.97 22.04 -22.83
CA PHE A 117 -3.33 21.97 -24.24
C PHE A 117 -3.63 23.36 -24.82
N GLN A 118 -3.08 23.64 -26.00
CA GLN A 118 -3.33 24.90 -26.73
C GLN A 118 -4.73 24.94 -27.35
N ASN A 119 -5.22 23.81 -27.89
CA ASN A 119 -6.52 23.72 -28.55
C ASN A 119 -7.63 23.34 -27.55
N ARG A 120 -8.74 24.09 -27.59
CA ARG A 120 -9.92 23.83 -26.75
C ARG A 120 -10.85 22.83 -27.41
N THR A 121 -10.78 21.60 -26.92
CA THR A 121 -11.79 20.57 -27.17
C THR A 121 -12.25 20.08 -25.79
N ALA A 122 -13.54 19.81 -25.61
CA ALA A 122 -14.09 19.35 -24.33
C ALA A 122 -13.36 18.10 -23.82
N GLU A 123 -13.04 17.18 -24.73
CA GLU A 123 -12.20 16.01 -24.46
C GLU A 123 -10.87 16.40 -23.79
N LYS A 124 -10.09 17.29 -24.41
CA LYS A 124 -8.78 17.75 -23.89
C LYS A 124 -8.90 18.48 -22.55
N ALA A 125 -10.00 19.18 -22.32
CA ALA A 125 -10.26 19.84 -21.04
C ALA A 125 -10.46 18.82 -19.91
N PHE A 126 -11.18 17.71 -20.15
CA PHE A 126 -11.32 16.63 -19.18
C PHE A 126 -9.99 15.93 -18.91
N ILE A 127 -9.20 15.66 -19.95
CA ILE A 127 -7.85 15.07 -19.83
C ILE A 127 -6.95 15.98 -18.97
N GLU A 128 -6.93 17.29 -19.26
CA GLU A 128 -6.13 18.27 -18.51
C GLU A 128 -6.55 18.35 -17.04
N LEU A 129 -7.86 18.36 -16.77
CA LEU A 129 -8.38 18.36 -15.41
C LEU A 129 -7.97 17.10 -14.66
N PHE A 130 -8.10 15.92 -15.28
CA PHE A 130 -7.67 14.66 -14.68
C PHE A 130 -6.18 14.68 -14.34
N ILE A 131 -5.32 15.03 -15.29
CA ILE A 131 -3.85 15.06 -15.09
C ILE A 131 -3.49 16.01 -13.94
N LYS A 132 -4.11 17.19 -13.90
CA LYS A 132 -3.87 18.17 -12.83
C LYS A 132 -4.29 17.64 -11.46
N VAL A 133 -5.48 17.02 -11.35
CA VAL A 133 -5.96 16.45 -10.08
C VAL A 133 -5.10 15.26 -9.66
N PHE A 134 -4.75 14.39 -10.61
CA PHE A 134 -3.91 13.21 -10.37
C PHE A 134 -2.54 13.60 -9.83
N LEU A 135 -1.87 14.58 -10.46
CA LEU A 135 -0.57 15.07 -10.00
C LEU A 135 -0.65 15.90 -8.72
N ARG A 136 -1.78 16.59 -8.48
CA ARG A 136 -1.98 17.38 -7.26
C ARG A 136 -2.25 16.50 -6.04
N ASN A 137 -2.88 15.33 -6.23
CA ASN A 137 -3.19 14.41 -5.16
C ASN A 137 -2.14 13.31 -5.06
N ASN A 138 -1.18 13.52 -4.15
CA ASN A 138 -0.06 12.61 -3.93
C ASN A 138 -0.48 11.18 -3.58
N ARG A 139 -1.72 10.95 -3.10
CA ARG A 139 -2.19 9.60 -2.82
C ARG A 139 -2.38 8.80 -4.11
N TYR A 140 -2.99 9.39 -5.14
CA TYR A 140 -3.21 8.69 -6.40
C TYR A 140 -1.89 8.44 -7.14
N SER A 141 -1.02 9.45 -7.23
CA SER A 141 0.30 9.28 -7.84
C SER A 141 1.17 8.28 -7.07
N ALA A 142 1.20 8.33 -5.74
CA ALA A 142 1.96 7.38 -4.94
C ALA A 142 1.44 5.95 -5.11
N THR A 143 0.12 5.72 -5.08
CA THR A 143 -0.44 4.38 -5.31
C THR A 143 -0.09 3.86 -6.71
N TYR A 144 -0.13 4.71 -7.73
CA TYR A 144 0.27 4.35 -9.10
C TYR A 144 1.74 3.90 -9.18
N PHE A 145 2.67 4.67 -8.60
CA PHE A 145 4.09 4.28 -8.55
C PHE A 145 4.36 3.08 -7.64
N GLN A 146 3.59 2.91 -6.56
CA GLN A 146 3.66 1.73 -5.70
C GLN A 146 3.27 0.46 -6.45
N MET A 147 2.20 0.49 -7.24
CA MET A 147 1.81 -0.66 -8.07
C MET A 147 2.90 -1.02 -9.08
N ILE A 148 3.45 -0.04 -9.80
CA ILE A 148 4.56 -0.22 -10.74
C ILE A 148 5.78 -0.84 -10.05
N SER A 149 6.19 -0.29 -8.90
CA SER A 149 7.39 -0.76 -8.18
C SER A 149 7.22 -2.14 -7.57
N VAL A 150 6.05 -2.45 -6.99
CA VAL A 150 5.76 -3.79 -6.44
C VAL A 150 5.79 -4.84 -7.54
N THR A 151 5.20 -4.56 -8.70
CA THR A 151 5.24 -5.48 -9.85
C THR A 151 6.64 -5.65 -10.40
N ALA A 152 7.40 -4.56 -10.57
CA ALA A 152 8.78 -4.63 -11.04
C ALA A 152 9.67 -5.45 -10.08
N ALA A 153 9.56 -5.20 -8.77
CA ALA A 153 10.29 -5.95 -7.74
C ALA A 153 9.88 -7.43 -7.72
N GLY A 154 8.57 -7.72 -7.82
CA GLY A 154 8.06 -9.09 -7.88
C GLY A 154 8.65 -9.88 -9.06
N ILE A 155 8.73 -9.25 -10.24
CA ILE A 155 9.31 -9.89 -11.44
C ILE A 155 10.81 -10.16 -11.30
N LEU A 156 11.54 -9.29 -10.59
CA LEU A 156 12.98 -9.46 -10.36
C LEU A 156 13.27 -10.58 -9.35
N VAL A 157 12.49 -10.67 -8.27
CA VAL A 157 12.72 -11.65 -7.20
C VAL A 157 12.27 -13.06 -7.58
N ILE A 158 11.19 -13.20 -8.35
CA ILE A 158 10.59 -14.50 -8.68
C ILE A 158 11.43 -15.21 -9.75
N PRO A 159 12.04 -16.38 -9.47
CA PRO A 159 12.85 -17.10 -10.46
C PRO A 159 12.04 -17.73 -11.63
N PRO A 160 10.88 -18.39 -11.39
CA PRO A 160 10.13 -19.08 -12.44
C PRO A 160 9.57 -18.15 -13.54
N LEU A 161 9.85 -18.48 -14.80
CA LEU A 161 9.40 -17.70 -15.96
C LEU A 161 7.87 -17.66 -16.12
N TRP A 162 7.19 -18.79 -15.86
CA TRP A 162 5.73 -18.89 -15.98
C TRP A 162 5.00 -17.96 -15.01
N ILE A 163 5.53 -17.83 -13.78
CA ILE A 163 4.95 -16.95 -12.77
C ILE A 163 5.15 -15.48 -13.16
N LYS A 164 6.27 -15.10 -13.78
CA LYS A 164 6.49 -13.74 -14.30
C LYS A 164 5.42 -13.34 -15.32
N GLY A 165 5.09 -14.24 -16.23
CA GLY A 165 4.02 -14.04 -17.21
C GLY A 165 2.65 -13.81 -16.55
N LEU A 166 2.30 -14.65 -15.57
CA LEU A 166 1.05 -14.53 -14.83
C LEU A 166 0.97 -13.21 -14.05
N VAL A 167 2.06 -12.81 -13.39
CA VAL A 167 2.15 -11.53 -12.66
C VAL A 167 1.98 -10.34 -13.60
N LEU A 168 2.58 -10.37 -14.80
CA LEU A 168 2.40 -9.32 -15.80
C LEU A 168 0.94 -9.22 -16.27
N ILE A 169 0.30 -10.36 -16.59
CA ILE A 169 -1.11 -10.39 -17.01
C ILE A 169 -2.00 -9.84 -15.88
N GLY A 170 -1.78 -10.29 -14.64
CA GLY A 170 -2.51 -9.81 -13.47
C GLY A 170 -2.33 -8.30 -13.26
N PHE A 171 -1.11 -7.79 -13.43
CA PHE A 171 -0.83 -6.35 -13.38
C PHE A 171 -1.58 -5.59 -14.46
N MET A 172 -1.61 -6.08 -15.70
CA MET A 172 -2.32 -5.42 -16.80
C MET A 172 -3.81 -5.27 -16.48
N PHE A 173 -4.46 -6.34 -16.02
CA PHE A 173 -5.87 -6.33 -15.66
C PHE A 173 -6.15 -5.40 -14.46
N MET A 174 -5.35 -5.54 -13.40
CA MET A 174 -5.52 -4.74 -12.19
C MET A 174 -5.29 -3.25 -12.45
N MET A 175 -4.26 -2.89 -13.22
CA MET A 175 -4.00 -1.50 -13.58
C MET A 175 -5.13 -0.91 -14.41
N HIS A 176 -5.66 -1.65 -15.39
CA HIS A 176 -6.75 -1.17 -16.23
C HIS A 176 -8.03 -0.87 -15.41
N ILE A 177 -8.39 -1.77 -14.50
CA ILE A 177 -9.53 -1.57 -13.58
C ILE A 177 -9.27 -0.39 -12.66
N TRP A 178 -8.10 -0.35 -12.03
CA TRP A 178 -7.76 0.70 -11.07
C TRP A 178 -7.81 2.09 -11.71
N LEU A 179 -7.31 2.22 -12.93
CA LEU A 179 -7.31 3.49 -13.67
C LEU A 179 -8.72 3.96 -14.01
N SER A 180 -9.61 3.03 -14.39
CA SER A 180 -11.03 3.31 -14.64
C SER A 180 -11.73 3.80 -13.37
N VAL A 181 -11.47 3.14 -12.23
CA VAL A 181 -12.00 3.56 -10.92
C VAL A 181 -11.47 4.93 -10.50
N VAL A 182 -10.18 5.21 -10.74
CA VAL A 182 -9.57 6.51 -10.41
C VAL A 182 -10.12 7.62 -11.30
N TRP A 183 -10.34 7.36 -12.60
CA TRP A 183 -11.01 8.28 -13.50
C TRP A 183 -12.39 8.67 -12.98
N GLU A 184 -13.23 7.68 -12.68
CA GLU A 184 -14.58 7.93 -12.17
C GLU A 184 -14.53 8.70 -10.85
N LYS A 185 -13.66 8.30 -9.92
CA LYS A 185 -13.53 8.97 -8.63
C LYS A 185 -13.08 10.42 -8.75
N ILE A 186 -12.18 10.74 -9.68
CA ILE A 186 -11.67 12.11 -9.88
C ILE A 186 -12.70 12.97 -10.60
N ILE A 187 -13.32 12.47 -11.65
CA ILE A 187 -14.21 13.28 -12.48
C ILE A 187 -15.62 13.38 -11.87
N VAL A 188 -16.17 12.35 -11.24
CA VAL A 188 -17.49 12.42 -10.60
C VAL A 188 -17.46 13.28 -9.33
N SER A 189 -16.33 13.31 -8.61
CA SER A 189 -16.19 14.14 -7.41
C SER A 189 -15.96 15.62 -7.68
N HIS A 190 -15.57 16.00 -8.90
CA HIS A 190 -15.30 17.39 -9.22
C HIS A 190 -16.61 18.12 -9.60
N PRO A 191 -16.97 19.25 -8.95
CA PRO A 191 -18.27 19.91 -9.16
C PRO A 191 -18.52 20.33 -10.61
N LEU A 192 -17.46 20.76 -11.30
CA LEU A 192 -17.53 21.25 -12.69
C LEU A 192 -17.91 20.17 -13.71
N THR A 193 -17.66 18.89 -13.41
CA THR A 193 -17.81 17.78 -14.36
C THR A 193 -19.09 16.98 -14.13
N LYS A 194 -19.75 17.15 -12.97
CA LYS A 194 -21.02 16.46 -12.66
C LYS A 194 -22.13 16.73 -13.69
N LYS A 195 -22.14 17.91 -14.32
CA LYS A 195 -23.08 18.29 -15.38
C LYS A 195 -22.80 17.64 -16.74
N TYR A 196 -21.58 17.19 -16.99
CA TYR A 196 -21.13 16.69 -18.30
C TYR A 196 -20.95 15.17 -18.33
N ARG A 197 -21.48 14.45 -17.34
CA ARG A 197 -21.35 12.99 -17.21
C ARG A 197 -21.95 12.23 -18.39
N ASP A 198 -22.99 12.78 -18.99
CA ASP A 198 -23.77 12.13 -20.05
C ASP A 198 -23.28 12.48 -21.46
N MET A 199 -22.23 13.29 -21.59
CA MET A 199 -21.64 13.64 -22.89
C MET A 199 -20.74 12.51 -23.40
N GLU A 200 -20.86 12.15 -24.67
CA GLU A 200 -20.00 11.12 -25.30
C GLU A 200 -18.49 11.46 -25.19
N GLU A 201 -18.18 12.75 -25.23
CA GLU A 201 -16.83 13.30 -25.10
C GLU A 201 -16.17 12.93 -23.76
N PHE A 202 -16.96 12.74 -22.69
CA PHE A 202 -16.47 12.31 -21.37
C PHE A 202 -15.96 10.87 -21.41
N PHE A 203 -16.71 9.96 -22.04
CA PHE A 203 -16.32 8.55 -22.16
C PHE A 203 -15.10 8.38 -23.07
N ILE A 204 -15.04 9.14 -24.16
CA ILE A 204 -13.89 9.15 -25.09
C ILE A 204 -12.63 9.64 -24.37
N ALA A 205 -12.74 10.75 -23.61
CA ALA A 205 -11.63 11.28 -22.82
C ALA A 205 -11.12 10.28 -21.77
N GLY A 206 -12.03 9.62 -21.06
CA GLY A 206 -11.68 8.62 -20.05
C GLY A 206 -10.93 7.43 -20.62
N ARG A 207 -11.38 6.89 -21.75
CA ARG A 207 -10.70 5.79 -22.44
C ARG A 207 -9.30 6.19 -22.91
N LYS A 208 -9.14 7.38 -23.49
CA LYS A 208 -7.82 7.86 -23.96
C LYS A 208 -6.86 8.12 -22.80
N VAL A 209 -7.32 8.72 -21.71
CA VAL A 209 -6.50 8.93 -20.50
C VAL A 209 -6.08 7.61 -19.89
N ALA A 210 -7.03 6.69 -19.71
CA ALA A 210 -6.73 5.38 -19.16
C ALA A 210 -5.71 4.63 -20.05
N LEU A 211 -5.89 4.64 -21.37
CA LEU A 211 -4.94 4.02 -22.29
C LEU A 211 -3.56 4.67 -22.21
N CYS A 212 -3.48 6.01 -22.26
CA CYS A 212 -2.21 6.75 -22.18
C CYS A 212 -1.46 6.45 -20.87
N MET A 213 -2.14 6.55 -19.73
CA MET A 213 -1.56 6.27 -18.43
C MET A 213 -1.22 4.77 -18.24
N PHE A 214 -1.95 3.87 -18.90
CA PHE A 214 -1.65 2.44 -18.90
C PHE A 214 -0.38 2.13 -19.71
N VAL A 215 -0.24 2.73 -20.90
CA VAL A 215 0.97 2.60 -21.73
C VAL A 215 2.19 3.15 -21.00
N ILE A 216 2.06 4.31 -20.32
CA ILE A 216 3.12 4.85 -19.47
C ILE A 216 3.48 3.87 -18.36
N ALA A 217 2.49 3.22 -17.72
CA ALA A 217 2.76 2.25 -16.66
C ALA A 217 3.59 1.05 -17.17
N ILE A 218 3.24 0.52 -18.35
CA ILE A 218 3.98 -0.60 -19.00
C ILE A 218 5.40 -0.16 -19.37
N ALA A 219 5.56 1.04 -19.92
CA ALA A 219 6.87 1.56 -20.27
C ALA A 219 7.76 1.71 -19.02
N MET A 220 7.20 2.24 -17.93
CA MET A 220 7.92 2.38 -16.66
C MET A 220 8.28 1.04 -16.04
N THR A 221 7.36 0.07 -15.96
CA THR A 221 7.68 -1.26 -15.44
C THR A 221 8.76 -1.94 -16.28
N GLY A 222 8.66 -1.88 -17.61
CA GLY A 222 9.69 -2.41 -18.52
C GLY A 222 11.06 -1.78 -18.28
N PHE A 223 11.12 -0.45 -18.12
CA PHE A 223 12.35 0.27 -17.81
C PHE A 223 12.96 -0.14 -16.46
N PHE A 224 12.16 -0.27 -15.41
CA PHE A 224 12.64 -0.74 -14.09
C PHE A 224 13.18 -2.18 -14.14
N ILE A 225 12.51 -3.07 -14.87
CA ILE A 225 12.97 -4.46 -15.04
C ILE A 225 14.30 -4.49 -15.80
N LEU A 226 14.44 -3.67 -16.85
CA LEU A 226 15.67 -3.58 -17.64
C LEU A 226 16.85 -3.06 -16.80
N ILE A 227 16.65 -2.02 -16.01
CA ILE A 227 17.66 -1.52 -15.06
C ILE A 227 18.03 -2.60 -14.04
N GLY A 228 17.03 -3.28 -13.48
CA GLY A 228 17.26 -4.36 -12.51
C GLY A 228 18.11 -5.47 -13.11
N TYR A 229 17.83 -5.87 -14.35
CA TYR A 229 18.61 -6.89 -15.04
C TYR A 229 20.06 -6.45 -15.33
N LEU A 230 20.26 -5.19 -15.73
CA LEU A 230 21.60 -4.63 -15.95
C LEU A 230 22.43 -4.60 -14.66
N LEU A 231 21.81 -4.25 -13.53
CA LEU A 231 22.49 -4.25 -12.22
C LEU A 231 22.90 -5.65 -11.80
N THR A 232 22.01 -6.64 -11.90
CA THR A 232 22.32 -8.03 -11.51
C THR A 232 23.39 -8.66 -12.40
N ARG A 233 23.53 -8.22 -13.66
CA ARG A 233 24.55 -8.75 -14.59
C ARG A 233 25.96 -8.19 -14.33
N ASN A 234 26.05 -7.00 -13.72
CA ASN A 234 27.33 -6.31 -13.44
C ASN A 234 27.89 -6.61 -12.04
N LEU A 235 27.17 -7.41 -11.23
CA LEU A 235 27.56 -7.92 -9.91
C LEU A 235 27.95 -9.40 -10.03
#